data_AF-A0AAN6DPC7-F1
#
_entry.id   AF-A0AAN6DPC7-F1
#
_cell.length_a   1.000
_cell.length_b   1.000
_cell.length_c   1.000
_cell.angle_alpha   90.00
_cell.angle_beta   90.00
_cell.angle_gamma   90.00
#
_symmetry.space_group_name_H-M   'P 1'
#
loop_
_entity.id
_entity.type
_entity.pdbx_description
1 polymer ?
#
loop_
_entity_poly.entity_id
_entity_poly.type
_entity_poly.pdbx_seq_one_letter_code
_entity_poly.pdbx_strand_id
1 'polypeptide(L)'
;MANIQASGASKKICFVTIGATAPFNSLIHAVLADEFIQALQQAGYTELRVQYGDHEGEAVFRQRTDDPNSLLVKTGFLITGFGFDKTGLREEIAVVKGRSAADEGMVISHAGSGSVLDVLRVGIPIVVVPNTDLLHNHQVELAEALAEQDYVVYGKIDMCVYDPNQHFDLIFAFSDLASSISQVETLRRRMKKWPPLRSGDEKYENGIADVLAEEMGWQLD
;
A
#
# COMPACT_ATOMS: atom_id res chain seq x y z
N MET A 1 25.28 -26.90 19.04
CA MET A 1 23.87 -26.86 18.63
C MET A 1 23.28 -25.56 19.15
N ALA A 2 23.33 -24.50 18.33
CA ALA A 2 22.83 -23.18 18.72
C ALA A 2 21.31 -23.15 18.50
N ASN A 3 20.59 -23.13 19.61
CA ASN A 3 19.15 -23.03 19.67
C ASN A 3 18.78 -21.56 19.40
N ILE A 4 18.49 -21.21 18.15
CA ILE A 4 17.95 -19.89 17.81
C ILE A 4 16.48 -19.92 18.19
N GLN A 5 16.19 -19.41 19.40
CA GLN A 5 14.84 -19.01 19.76
C GLN A 5 14.34 -18.04 18.70
N ALA A 6 13.41 -18.50 17.86
CA ALA A 6 12.54 -17.63 17.09
C ALA A 6 11.78 -16.79 18.13
N SER A 7 12.24 -15.57 18.38
CA SER A 7 11.46 -14.58 19.09
C SER A 7 10.14 -14.44 18.35
N GLY A 8 9.02 -14.68 19.03
CA GLY A 8 7.67 -14.37 18.56
C GLY A 8 7.47 -12.86 18.45
N ALA A 9 8.30 -12.20 17.64
CA ALA A 9 8.13 -10.82 17.25
C ALA A 9 6.97 -10.77 16.24
N SER A 10 6.00 -9.92 16.54
CA SER A 10 4.91 -9.56 15.64
C SER A 10 5.49 -9.20 14.27
N LYS A 11 5.08 -9.93 13.22
CA LYS A 11 5.50 -9.63 11.85
C LYS A 11 4.43 -8.77 11.21
N LYS A 12 4.75 -7.51 10.99
CA LYS A 12 3.84 -6.53 10.38
C LYS A 12 4.38 -6.16 9.00
N ILE A 13 3.62 -6.51 7.98
CA ILE A 13 4.07 -6.48 6.58
C ILE A 13 3.43 -5.31 5.85
N CYS A 14 4.23 -4.52 5.15
CA CYS A 14 3.74 -3.59 4.13
C CYS A 14 3.87 -4.26 2.78
N PHE A 15 2.75 -4.49 2.10
CA PHE A 15 2.75 -5.08 0.76
C PHE A 15 2.43 -4.02 -0.29
N VAL A 16 3.23 -3.93 -1.34
CA VAL A 16 3.06 -2.96 -2.43
C VAL A 16 2.78 -3.73 -3.72
N THR A 17 1.73 -3.35 -4.44
CA THR A 17 1.35 -3.93 -5.73
C THR A 17 1.11 -2.87 -6.79
N ILE A 18 1.93 -2.90 -7.85
CA ILE A 18 1.77 -2.05 -9.04
C ILE A 18 0.84 -2.65 -10.10
N GLY A 19 0.24 -3.81 -9.82
CA GLY A 19 -0.67 -4.50 -10.75
C GLY A 19 0.03 -5.24 -11.87
N ALA A 20 -0.73 -5.50 -12.93
CA ALA A 20 -0.32 -6.37 -14.04
C ALA A 20 -0.12 -5.60 -15.36
N THR A 21 -0.77 -4.45 -15.52
CA THR A 21 -1.08 -3.87 -16.83
C THR A 21 -0.16 -2.73 -17.23
N ALA A 22 0.50 -2.05 -16.28
CA ALA A 22 1.43 -0.97 -16.58
C ALA A 22 2.57 -0.91 -15.56
N PRO A 23 3.80 -0.61 -15.99
CA PRO A 23 4.90 -0.32 -15.07
C PRO A 23 4.59 0.95 -14.27
N PHE A 24 5.00 0.97 -13.01
CA PHE A 24 4.84 2.13 -12.14
C PHE A 24 6.12 2.37 -11.32
N ASN A 25 7.19 2.72 -12.03
CA ASN A 25 8.52 2.91 -11.47
C ASN A 25 8.53 4.01 -10.40
N SER A 26 7.71 5.05 -10.56
CA SER A 26 7.55 6.15 -9.60
C SER A 26 7.09 5.65 -8.22
N LEU A 27 6.16 4.68 -8.17
CA LEU A 27 5.75 4.06 -6.91
C LEU A 27 6.87 3.20 -6.32
N ILE A 28 7.59 2.43 -7.14
CA ILE A 28 8.73 1.61 -6.67
C ILE A 28 9.81 2.52 -6.05
N HIS A 29 10.16 3.63 -6.71
CA HIS A 29 11.11 4.61 -6.16
C HIS A 29 10.60 5.21 -4.85
N ALA A 30 9.33 5.59 -4.78
CA ALA A 30 8.74 6.20 -3.59
C ALA A 30 8.73 5.25 -2.38
N VAL A 31 8.41 3.95 -2.58
CA VAL A 31 8.39 2.96 -1.49
C VAL A 31 9.78 2.46 -1.09
N LEU A 32 10.79 2.64 -1.94
CA LEU A 32 12.19 2.33 -1.64
C LEU A 32 12.99 3.55 -1.19
N ALA A 33 12.34 4.72 -1.05
CA ALA A 33 12.95 5.93 -0.51
C ALA A 33 13.21 5.78 0.99
N ASP A 34 14.36 6.27 1.44
CA ASP A 34 14.85 6.12 2.81
C ASP A 34 13.86 6.70 3.83
N GLU A 35 13.19 7.81 3.49
CA GLU A 35 12.18 8.47 4.30
C GLU A 35 10.96 7.57 4.53
N PHE A 36 10.51 6.87 3.49
CA PHE A 36 9.36 5.97 3.57
C PHE A 36 9.69 4.73 4.40
N ILE A 37 10.88 4.15 4.20
CA ILE A 37 11.35 3.00 4.98
C ILE A 37 11.49 3.36 6.46
N GLN A 38 12.05 4.53 6.78
CA GLN A 38 12.12 5.02 8.15
C GLN A 38 10.72 5.19 8.77
N ALA A 39 9.76 5.74 8.02
CA ALA A 39 8.39 5.88 8.49
C ALA A 39 7.73 4.51 8.75
N LEU A 40 7.97 3.50 7.90
CA LEU A 40 7.52 2.13 8.13
C LEU A 40 8.11 1.54 9.42
N GLN A 41 9.41 1.69 9.63
CA GLN A 41 10.09 1.20 10.82
C GLN A 41 9.55 1.87 12.09
N GLN A 42 9.32 3.18 12.06
CA GLN A 42 8.72 3.95 13.16
C GLN A 42 7.28 3.50 13.46
N ALA A 43 6.52 3.10 12.43
CA ALA A 43 5.18 2.55 12.56
C ALA A 43 5.16 1.04 12.94
N GLY A 44 6.33 0.45 13.21
CA GLY A 44 6.48 -0.93 13.68
C GLY A 44 6.36 -1.99 12.58
N TYR A 45 6.47 -1.61 11.32
CA TYR A 45 6.57 -2.59 10.23
C TYR A 45 7.95 -3.25 10.25
N THR A 46 7.98 -4.54 9.96
CA THR A 46 9.20 -5.36 9.98
C THR A 46 9.64 -5.79 8.59
N GLU A 47 8.72 -5.73 7.63
CA GLU A 47 8.94 -6.26 6.28
C GLU A 47 8.20 -5.39 5.24
N LEU A 48 8.90 -5.07 4.15
CA LEU A 48 8.35 -4.46 2.94
C LEU A 48 8.42 -5.47 1.80
N ARG A 49 7.26 -5.82 1.24
CA ARG A 49 7.13 -6.67 0.07
C ARG A 49 6.71 -5.84 -1.13
N VAL A 50 7.49 -5.87 -2.20
CA VAL A 50 7.19 -5.11 -3.42
C VAL A 50 6.95 -6.05 -4.59
N GLN A 51 5.73 -6.06 -5.11
CA GLN A 51 5.45 -6.65 -6.40
C GLN A 51 5.80 -5.62 -7.48
N TYR A 52 6.97 -5.78 -8.10
CA TYR A 52 7.54 -4.82 -9.04
C TYR A 52 7.11 -5.04 -10.51
N GLY A 53 6.25 -6.02 -10.77
CA GLY A 53 5.72 -6.27 -12.12
C GLY A 53 6.72 -6.98 -13.02
N ASP A 54 7.15 -6.32 -14.10
CA ASP A 54 8.00 -6.87 -15.14
C ASP A 54 9.50 -6.55 -14.94
N HIS A 55 10.31 -6.76 -15.98
CA HIS A 55 11.76 -6.59 -15.93
C HIS A 55 12.20 -5.14 -15.65
N GLU A 56 11.40 -4.12 -16.01
CA GLU A 56 11.78 -2.73 -15.75
C GLU A 56 11.68 -2.41 -14.26
N GLY A 57 10.58 -2.83 -13.62
CA GLY A 57 10.42 -2.67 -12.18
C GLY A 57 11.43 -3.51 -11.38
N GLU A 58 11.78 -4.70 -11.88
CA GLU A 58 12.83 -5.53 -11.27
C GLU A 58 14.19 -4.82 -11.26
N ALA A 59 14.55 -4.15 -12.37
CA ALA A 59 15.81 -3.43 -12.48
C ALA A 59 15.88 -2.26 -11.47
N VAL A 60 14.79 -1.49 -11.33
CA VAL A 60 14.69 -0.39 -10.36
C VAL A 60 14.81 -0.92 -8.92
N PHE A 61 14.11 -2.01 -8.61
CA PHE A 61 14.15 -2.64 -7.30
C PHE A 61 15.58 -3.09 -6.95
N ARG A 62 16.23 -3.84 -7.85
CA ARG A 62 17.59 -4.35 -7.64
C ARG A 62 18.62 -3.24 -7.52
N GLN A 63 18.51 -2.20 -8.36
CA GLN A 63 19.42 -1.06 -8.30
C GLN A 63 19.46 -0.44 -6.90
N ARG A 64 18.32 -0.40 -6.20
CA ARG A 64 18.26 0.19 -4.86
C ARG A 64 18.56 -0.79 -3.73
N THR A 65 18.19 -2.07 -3.87
CA THR A 65 18.52 -3.08 -2.85
C THR A 65 19.99 -3.46 -2.83
N ASP A 66 20.65 -3.44 -4.00
CA ASP A 66 22.05 -3.83 -4.14
C ASP A 66 23.01 -2.65 -3.90
N ASP A 67 22.48 -1.44 -3.69
CA ASP A 67 23.27 -0.25 -3.40
C ASP A 67 23.85 -0.31 -1.96
N PRO A 68 25.19 -0.42 -1.80
CA PRO A 68 25.83 -0.55 -0.50
C PRO A 68 25.71 0.72 0.38
N ASN A 69 25.37 1.87 -0.21
CA ASN A 69 25.12 3.11 0.53
C ASN A 69 23.69 3.24 1.04
N SER A 70 22.80 2.35 0.61
CA SER A 70 21.39 2.34 1.00
C SER A 70 21.22 2.03 2.50
N LEU A 71 20.33 2.76 3.19
CA LEU A 71 19.97 2.46 4.58
C LEU A 71 19.36 1.05 4.71
N LEU A 72 18.88 0.49 3.60
CA LEU A 72 18.34 -0.86 3.47
C LEU A 72 19.26 -1.95 4.01
N VAL A 73 20.56 -1.86 3.75
CA VAL A 73 21.52 -2.88 4.16
C VAL A 73 21.90 -2.73 5.64
N LYS A 74 21.73 -1.54 6.22
CA LYS A 74 22.15 -1.21 7.59
C LYS A 74 21.06 -1.47 8.62
N THR A 75 19.81 -1.49 8.20
CA THR A 75 18.67 -1.76 9.08
C THR A 75 18.25 -3.22 8.96
N GLY A 76 17.94 -3.91 10.06
CA GLY A 76 17.43 -5.29 10.04
C GLY A 76 16.00 -5.42 9.48
N PHE A 77 15.61 -4.52 8.58
CA PHE A 77 14.29 -4.44 7.96
C PHE A 77 14.30 -5.26 6.68
N LEU A 78 13.39 -6.22 6.61
CA LEU A 78 13.36 -7.18 5.51
C LEU A 78 12.69 -6.55 4.30
N ILE A 79 13.39 -6.47 3.17
CA ILE A 79 12.80 -6.07 1.90
C ILE A 79 12.89 -7.23 0.91
N THR A 80 11.73 -7.60 0.36
CA THR A 80 11.64 -8.65 -0.65
C THR A 80 10.85 -8.14 -1.84
N GLY A 81 11.26 -8.53 -3.04
CA GLY A 81 10.57 -8.19 -4.27
C GLY A 81 10.20 -9.44 -5.05
N PHE A 82 9.08 -9.40 -5.77
CA PHE A 82 8.70 -10.43 -6.71
C PHE A 82 7.99 -9.84 -7.94
N GLY A 83 8.01 -10.58 -9.04
CA GLY A 83 7.32 -10.18 -10.28
C GLY A 83 5.82 -10.41 -10.21
N PHE A 84 5.10 -10.10 -11.29
CA PHE A 84 3.67 -10.43 -11.37
C PHE A 84 3.44 -11.96 -11.39
N ASP A 85 2.63 -12.46 -10.45
CA ASP A 85 2.21 -13.86 -10.42
C ASP A 85 0.73 -14.02 -10.85
N LYS A 86 0.50 -14.95 -11.79
CA LYS A 86 -0.83 -15.32 -12.29
C LYS A 86 -1.61 -16.19 -11.30
N THR A 87 -0.96 -16.78 -10.29
CA THR A 87 -1.63 -17.60 -9.26
C THR A 87 -2.46 -16.75 -8.29
N GLY A 88 -2.24 -15.43 -8.27
CA GLY A 88 -3.13 -14.43 -7.65
C GLY A 88 -2.55 -13.78 -6.39
N LEU A 89 -2.99 -12.55 -6.10
CA LEU A 89 -2.52 -11.75 -4.95
C LEU A 89 -3.05 -12.23 -3.59
N ARG A 90 -3.94 -13.22 -3.58
CA ARG A 90 -4.71 -13.63 -2.39
C ARG A 90 -3.83 -14.19 -1.28
N GLU A 91 -2.80 -14.96 -1.62
CA GLU A 91 -1.88 -15.54 -0.62
C GLU A 91 -1.05 -14.43 0.05
N GLU A 92 -0.56 -13.47 -0.72
CA GLU A 92 0.18 -12.32 -0.19
C GLU A 92 -0.71 -11.44 0.69
N ILE A 93 -1.94 -11.15 0.24
CA ILE A 93 -2.92 -10.40 1.04
C ILE A 93 -3.25 -11.15 2.34
N ALA A 94 -3.41 -12.48 2.30
CA ALA A 94 -3.66 -13.28 3.50
C ALA A 94 -2.49 -13.24 4.49
N VAL A 95 -1.26 -13.22 4.00
CA VAL A 95 -0.05 -13.08 4.82
C VAL A 95 -0.01 -11.68 5.47
N VAL A 96 -0.40 -10.63 4.74
CA VAL A 96 -0.47 -9.25 5.26
C VAL A 96 -1.54 -9.08 6.35
N LYS A 97 -2.66 -9.81 6.29
CA LYS A 97 -3.68 -9.76 7.36
C LYS A 97 -3.10 -10.12 8.72
N GLY A 98 -2.08 -10.97 8.75
CA GLY A 98 -1.53 -11.51 9.98
C GLY A 98 -2.53 -12.38 10.74
N ARG A 99 -2.13 -12.85 11.92
CA ARG A 99 -2.96 -13.71 12.78
C ARG A 99 -3.70 -12.93 13.86
N SER A 100 -3.25 -11.72 14.15
CA SER A 100 -3.77 -10.87 15.20
C SER A 100 -3.83 -9.42 14.72
N ALA A 101 -4.66 -8.62 15.37
CA ALA A 101 -4.89 -7.22 15.03
C ALA A 101 -3.68 -6.30 15.28
N ALA A 102 -2.60 -6.83 15.87
CA ALA A 102 -1.30 -6.19 16.02
C ALA A 102 -0.30 -6.56 14.91
N ASP A 103 -0.45 -7.76 14.32
CA ASP A 103 0.34 -8.23 13.17
C ASP A 103 -0.27 -7.75 11.83
N GLU A 104 -1.48 -7.21 11.88
CA GLU A 104 -2.19 -6.70 10.73
C GLU A 104 -1.35 -5.63 10.02
N GLY A 105 -0.94 -5.97 8.80
CA GLY A 105 -0.15 -5.13 7.93
C GLY A 105 -1.00 -4.11 7.18
N MET A 106 -0.45 -3.62 6.06
CA MET A 106 -1.18 -2.77 5.13
C MET A 106 -0.80 -3.10 3.70
N VAL A 107 -1.67 -2.72 2.77
CA VAL A 107 -1.39 -2.84 1.32
C VAL A 107 -1.32 -1.45 0.70
N ILE A 108 -0.38 -1.25 -0.22
CA ILE A 108 -0.29 -0.08 -1.09
C ILE A 108 -0.57 -0.57 -2.52
N SER A 109 -1.56 0.00 -3.18
CA SER A 109 -1.96 -0.42 -4.52
C SER A 109 -2.09 0.76 -5.48
N HIS A 110 -1.66 0.56 -6.72
CA HIS A 110 -1.76 1.48 -7.84
C HIS A 110 -3.21 1.72 -8.36
N ALA A 111 -4.20 1.95 -7.50
CA ALA A 111 -5.61 2.18 -7.92
C ALA A 111 -6.21 1.16 -8.91
N GLY A 112 -5.62 -0.04 -9.02
CA GLY A 112 -6.16 -1.12 -9.83
C GLY A 112 -7.41 -1.69 -9.17
N SER A 113 -8.57 -1.50 -9.80
CA SER A 113 -9.87 -1.86 -9.22
C SER A 113 -9.95 -3.29 -8.70
N GLY A 114 -9.43 -4.28 -9.44
CA GLY A 114 -9.41 -5.68 -9.01
C GLY A 114 -8.58 -5.93 -7.75
N SER A 115 -7.37 -5.37 -7.69
CA SER A 115 -6.49 -5.50 -6.52
C SER A 115 -7.04 -4.78 -5.29
N VAL A 116 -7.66 -3.61 -5.48
CA VAL A 116 -8.28 -2.84 -4.39
C VAL A 116 -9.44 -3.62 -3.78
N LEU A 117 -10.33 -4.17 -4.61
CA LEU A 117 -11.48 -4.97 -4.15
C LEU A 117 -11.03 -6.24 -3.42
N ASP A 118 -9.99 -6.94 -3.91
CA ASP A 118 -9.46 -8.14 -3.26
C ASP A 118 -8.93 -7.84 -1.85
N VAL A 119 -8.30 -6.68 -1.64
CA VAL A 119 -7.80 -6.27 -0.32
C VAL A 119 -8.96 -5.86 0.61
N LEU A 120 -9.92 -5.08 0.10
CA LEU A 120 -11.10 -4.66 0.86
C LEU A 120 -11.91 -5.86 1.33
N ARG A 121 -12.07 -6.89 0.49
CA ARG A 121 -12.71 -8.18 0.84
C ARG A 121 -12.08 -8.87 2.04
N VAL A 122 -10.76 -8.76 2.17
CA VAL A 122 -10.02 -9.34 3.30
C VAL A 122 -10.10 -8.46 4.54
N GLY A 123 -10.43 -7.17 4.38
CA GLY A 123 -10.59 -6.19 5.46
C GLY A 123 -9.29 -5.61 5.97
N ILE A 124 -8.25 -5.58 5.13
CA ILE A 124 -6.93 -5.01 5.48
C ILE A 124 -6.93 -3.53 5.07
N PRO A 125 -6.32 -2.64 5.87
CA PRO A 125 -6.23 -1.25 5.48
C PRO A 125 -5.33 -1.07 4.25
N ILE A 126 -5.80 -0.27 3.31
CA ILE A 126 -5.18 -0.07 1.99
C ILE A 126 -4.91 1.41 1.73
N VAL A 127 -3.73 1.70 1.16
CA VAL A 127 -3.39 2.99 0.54
C VAL A 127 -3.53 2.83 -0.97
N VAL A 128 -4.31 3.70 -1.58
CA VAL A 128 -4.49 3.74 -3.02
C VAL A 128 -3.68 4.90 -3.57
N VAL A 129 -2.72 4.57 -4.44
CA VAL A 129 -1.84 5.55 -5.10
C VAL A 129 -2.15 5.54 -6.58
N PRO A 130 -2.95 6.47 -7.11
CA PRO A 130 -3.27 6.49 -8.52
C PRO A 130 -2.01 6.80 -9.35
N ASN A 131 -1.91 6.16 -10.52
CA ASN A 131 -0.86 6.51 -11.45
C ASN A 131 -1.28 7.72 -12.28
N THR A 132 -0.75 8.90 -11.93
CA THR A 132 -1.02 10.17 -12.64
C THR A 132 -0.37 10.24 -14.01
N ASP A 133 0.60 9.37 -14.31
CA ASP A 133 1.28 9.33 -15.61
C ASP A 133 0.43 8.64 -16.68
N LEU A 134 -0.56 7.84 -16.25
CA LEU A 134 -1.55 7.24 -17.15
C LEU A 134 -2.69 8.22 -17.38
N LEU A 135 -2.96 8.52 -18.66
CA LEU A 135 -4.02 9.40 -19.19
C LEU A 135 -5.47 9.08 -18.74
N HIS A 136 -5.67 8.03 -17.94
CA HIS A 136 -6.98 7.57 -17.51
C HIS A 136 -7.27 8.06 -16.09
N ASN A 137 -7.88 9.25 -16.00
CA ASN A 137 -8.30 9.88 -14.73
C ASN A 137 -9.22 9.00 -13.86
N HIS A 138 -9.78 7.92 -14.42
CA HIS A 138 -10.62 6.96 -13.69
C HIS A 138 -9.93 6.32 -12.47
N GLN A 139 -8.61 6.20 -12.47
CA GLN A 139 -7.88 5.72 -11.29
C GLN A 139 -7.95 6.72 -10.13
N VAL A 140 -7.87 8.02 -10.44
CA VAL A 140 -8.00 9.10 -9.46
C VAL A 140 -9.44 9.16 -8.94
N GLU A 141 -10.43 9.15 -9.84
CA GLU A 141 -11.85 9.16 -9.48
C GLU A 141 -12.21 8.00 -8.52
N LEU A 142 -11.72 6.79 -8.81
CA LEU A 142 -11.92 5.63 -7.94
C LEU A 142 -11.25 5.82 -6.58
N ALA A 143 -10.01 6.30 -6.56
CA ALA A 143 -9.25 6.51 -5.33
C ALA A 143 -9.91 7.59 -4.45
N GLU A 144 -10.37 8.69 -5.04
CA GLU A 144 -11.08 9.77 -4.37
C GLU A 144 -12.42 9.30 -3.80
N ALA A 145 -13.26 8.64 -4.60
CA ALA A 145 -14.56 8.14 -4.15
C ALA A 145 -14.43 7.14 -2.98
N LEU A 146 -13.42 6.28 -3.02
CA LEU A 146 -13.15 5.34 -1.93
C LEU A 146 -12.59 6.03 -0.68
N ALA A 147 -11.77 7.08 -0.86
CA ALA A 147 -11.21 7.83 0.25
C ALA A 147 -12.25 8.71 0.95
N GLU A 148 -13.17 9.33 0.21
CA GLU A 148 -14.29 10.11 0.76
C GLU A 148 -15.20 9.27 1.66
N GLN A 149 -15.35 7.99 1.31
CA GLN A 149 -16.15 7.03 2.06
C GLN A 149 -15.37 6.36 3.21
N ASP A 150 -14.15 6.82 3.52
CA ASP A 150 -13.27 6.24 4.54
C ASP A 150 -12.97 4.73 4.30
N TYR A 151 -12.99 4.24 3.05
CA TYR A 151 -12.61 2.85 2.74
C TYR A 151 -11.11 2.69 2.55
N VAL A 152 -10.46 3.71 1.99
CA VAL A 152 -9.03 3.67 1.63
C VAL A 152 -8.36 4.97 2.02
N VAL A 153 -7.03 4.93 2.18
CA VAL A 153 -6.23 6.16 2.27
C VAL A 153 -5.80 6.54 0.86
N TYR A 154 -6.08 7.77 0.45
CA TYR A 154 -5.51 8.32 -0.76
C TYR A 154 -4.03 8.64 -0.54
N GLY A 155 -3.15 8.08 -1.37
CA GLY A 155 -1.71 8.36 -1.33
C GLY A 155 -1.28 9.11 -2.58
N LYS A 156 -0.63 10.26 -2.40
CA LYS A 156 -0.04 11.01 -3.50
C LYS A 156 1.46 10.77 -3.60
N ILE A 157 1.97 10.65 -4.81
CA ILE A 157 3.40 10.72 -5.09
C ILE A 157 3.63 12.05 -5.80
N ASP A 158 4.22 13.02 -5.12
CA ASP A 158 4.75 14.20 -5.79
C ASP A 158 6.10 13.81 -6.40
N MET A 159 6.21 13.91 -7.73
CA MET A 159 7.44 13.64 -8.45
C MET A 159 8.53 14.60 -7.98
N CYS A 160 9.53 14.10 -7.27
CA CYS A 160 10.80 14.81 -7.10
C CYS A 160 11.51 14.78 -8.47
N VAL A 161 11.42 15.88 -9.22
CA VAL A 161 12.24 16.07 -10.42
C VAL A 161 13.69 16.18 -9.97
N TYR A 162 14.48 15.14 -10.22
CA TYR A 162 15.94 15.21 -10.07
C TYR A 162 16.50 16.09 -11.19
N ASP A 163 16.72 17.37 -10.91
CA ASP A 163 17.48 18.29 -11.78
C ASP A 163 18.95 18.31 -11.31
N PRO A 164 19.90 17.73 -12.08
CA PRO A 164 21.31 17.71 -11.70
C PRO A 164 22.00 19.08 -11.74
N ASN A 165 21.33 20.14 -12.20
CA ASN A 165 21.93 21.47 -12.40
C ASN A 165 21.36 22.59 -11.52
N GLN A 166 20.33 22.32 -10.70
CA GLN A 166 19.80 23.32 -9.78
C GLN A 166 20.29 23.08 -8.35
N HIS A 167 20.71 24.18 -7.73
CA HIS A 167 21.22 24.23 -6.37
C HIS A 167 20.28 23.49 -5.41
N PHE A 168 20.91 22.87 -4.41
CA PHE A 168 20.36 22.07 -3.32
C PHE A 168 19.37 22.86 -2.44
N ASP A 169 18.27 23.36 -3.01
CA ASP A 169 17.22 24.04 -2.28
C ASP A 169 16.24 23.00 -1.74
N LEU A 170 16.43 22.76 -0.43
CA LEU A 170 15.64 22.01 0.55
C LEU A 170 14.16 22.47 0.65
N ILE A 171 13.43 22.54 -0.46
CA ILE A 171 12.02 22.88 -0.44
C ILE A 171 11.28 21.90 -1.33
N PHE A 172 10.89 20.77 -0.76
CA PHE A 172 9.64 20.00 -0.93
C PHE A 172 9.89 18.68 -0.16
N ALA A 173 9.75 18.72 1.16
CA ALA A 173 8.49 18.47 1.88
C ALA A 173 8.17 16.96 1.89
N PHE A 174 8.05 16.40 3.09
CA PHE A 174 7.51 15.07 3.41
C PHE A 174 6.80 14.41 2.23
N SER A 175 7.30 13.26 1.75
CA SER A 175 6.55 12.48 0.78
C SER A 175 5.17 12.20 1.40
N ASP A 176 4.10 12.61 0.71
CA ASP A 176 2.73 12.44 1.20
C ASP A 176 2.43 10.96 1.53
N LEU A 177 3.10 10.06 0.80
CA LEU A 177 3.08 8.63 1.06
C LEU A 177 3.55 8.22 2.47
N ALA A 178 4.54 8.91 3.04
CA ALA A 178 4.98 8.64 4.41
C ALA A 178 3.91 9.11 5.44
N SER A 179 3.24 10.24 5.19
CA SER A 179 2.09 10.66 6.01
C SER A 179 0.90 9.71 5.87
N SER A 180 0.71 9.07 4.72
CA SER A 180 -0.33 8.06 4.52
C SER A 180 -0.20 6.91 5.53
N ILE A 181 1.01 6.56 6.00
CA ILE A 181 1.20 5.51 7.02
C ILE A 181 0.47 5.85 8.32
N SER A 182 0.54 7.11 8.77
CA SER A 182 -0.19 7.54 9.97
C SER A 182 -1.71 7.56 9.76
N GLN A 183 -2.15 7.88 8.54
CA GLN A 183 -3.57 7.85 8.18
C GLN A 183 -4.09 6.40 8.16
N VAL A 184 -3.30 5.45 7.65
CA VAL A 184 -3.61 4.00 7.65
C VAL A 184 -3.80 3.48 9.07
N GLU A 185 -2.96 3.87 10.02
CA GLU A 185 -3.13 3.47 11.42
C GLU A 185 -4.45 4.01 12.01
N THR A 186 -4.84 5.22 11.61
CA THR A 186 -6.12 5.81 12.00
C THR A 186 -7.29 5.07 11.35
N LEU A 187 -7.17 4.76 10.06
CA LEU A 187 -8.14 3.97 9.29
C LEU A 187 -8.33 2.58 9.91
N ARG A 188 -7.25 1.88 10.26
CA ARG A 188 -7.30 0.56 10.91
C ARG A 188 -8.13 0.59 12.21
N ARG A 189 -8.03 1.65 13.00
CA ARG A 189 -8.85 1.81 14.23
C ARG A 189 -10.33 2.02 13.92
N ARG A 190 -10.66 2.67 12.79
CA ARG A 190 -12.04 2.89 12.34
C ARG A 190 -12.64 1.63 11.70
N MET A 191 -11.87 0.90 10.87
CA MET A 191 -12.28 -0.37 10.27
C MET A 191 -12.65 -1.43 11.31
N LYS A 192 -12.04 -1.40 12.51
CA LYS A 192 -12.44 -2.28 13.64
C LYS A 192 -13.81 -1.95 14.25
N LYS A 193 -14.37 -0.78 13.96
CA LYS A 193 -15.72 -0.35 14.40
C LYS A 193 -16.78 -0.54 13.30
N TRP A 194 -16.43 -1.25 12.23
CA TRP A 194 -17.28 -1.51 11.06
C TRP A 194 -18.31 -2.64 11.34
N PRO A 195 -19.51 -2.62 10.74
CA PRO A 195 -20.02 -1.72 9.69
C PRO A 195 -20.37 -0.31 10.21
N PRO A 196 -20.30 0.72 9.35
CA PRO A 196 -20.79 2.03 9.70
C PRO A 196 -22.27 1.88 10.01
N LEU A 197 -22.75 2.67 10.97
CA LEU A 197 -24.16 2.80 11.29
C LEU A 197 -24.90 3.49 10.13
N ARG A 198 -25.02 2.82 9.00
CA ARG A 198 -26.00 3.10 7.96
C ARG A 198 -26.81 1.84 7.68
N SER A 199 -27.38 1.30 8.76
CA SER A 199 -28.56 0.46 8.72
C SER A 199 -29.78 1.39 8.59
N GLY A 200 -30.08 1.82 7.38
CA GLY A 200 -31.25 2.65 7.12
C GLY A 200 -31.51 2.80 5.63
N ASP A 201 -32.55 2.09 5.16
CA ASP A 201 -33.50 2.29 4.05
C ASP A 201 -33.22 3.25 2.87
N GLU A 202 -31.97 3.62 2.55
CA GLU A 202 -31.63 4.32 1.31
C GLU A 202 -30.93 3.34 0.36
N LYS A 203 -31.72 2.42 -0.21
CA LYS A 203 -31.28 1.59 -1.34
C LYS A 203 -31.15 2.48 -2.58
N TYR A 204 -29.95 2.52 -3.15
CA TYR A 204 -29.61 3.12 -4.45
C TYR A 204 -29.52 4.66 -4.53
N GLU A 205 -28.99 5.32 -3.51
CA GLU A 205 -28.63 6.75 -3.63
C GLU A 205 -27.11 7.01 -3.80
N ASN A 206 -26.22 6.07 -3.46
CA ASN A 206 -24.79 6.38 -3.25
C ASN A 206 -23.80 5.70 -4.22
N GLY A 207 -24.26 5.20 -5.37
CA GLY A 207 -23.38 4.80 -6.48
C GLY A 207 -22.39 3.68 -6.12
N ILE A 208 -21.08 3.96 -6.16
CA ILE A 208 -20.00 2.96 -5.92
C ILE A 208 -20.09 2.33 -4.52
N ALA A 209 -20.60 3.05 -3.52
CA ALA A 209 -20.76 2.51 -2.16
C ALA A 209 -21.74 1.33 -2.10
N ASP A 210 -22.83 1.40 -2.86
CA ASP A 210 -23.84 0.34 -2.93
C ASP A 210 -23.31 -0.88 -3.66
N VAL A 211 -22.56 -0.67 -4.75
CA VAL A 211 -21.86 -1.74 -5.50
C VAL A 211 -20.86 -2.45 -4.60
N LEU A 212 -20.10 -1.71 -3.79
CA LEU A 212 -19.16 -2.29 -2.83
C LEU A 212 -19.89 -3.07 -1.74
N ALA A 213 -20.98 -2.54 -1.17
CA ALA A 213 -21.75 -3.26 -0.17
C ALA A 213 -22.32 -4.58 -0.71
N GLU A 214 -22.82 -4.57 -1.95
CA GLU A 214 -23.32 -5.77 -2.64
C GLU A 214 -22.20 -6.79 -2.92
N GLU A 215 -21.06 -6.35 -3.47
CA GLU A 215 -19.89 -7.18 -3.77
C GLU A 215 -19.23 -7.78 -2.52
N MET A 216 -19.41 -7.14 -1.37
CA MET A 216 -18.90 -7.58 -0.08
C MET A 216 -19.90 -8.50 0.65
N GLY A 217 -21.07 -8.76 0.08
CA GLY A 217 -22.13 -9.58 0.68
C GLY A 217 -22.79 -8.91 1.87
N TRP A 218 -22.78 -7.59 1.95
CA TRP A 218 -23.39 -6.80 3.03
C TRP A 218 -24.86 -6.46 2.76
N GLN A 219 -25.60 -7.38 2.14
CA GLN A 219 -27.05 -7.27 2.09
C GLN A 219 -27.58 -7.62 3.49
N LEU A 220 -28.10 -6.61 4.19
CA LEU A 220 -28.99 -6.80 5.33
C LEU A 220 -30.27 -7.46 4.83
N ASP A 221 -30.65 -8.57 5.47
CA ASP A 221 -32.04 -9.02 5.53
C ASP A 221 -32.94 -7.90 6.09
#